data_AF-A0A933MT71-F1
#
_entry.id   AF-A0A933MT71-F1
#
_cell.length_a   1.000
_cell.length_b   1.000
_cell.length_c   1.000
_cell.angle_alpha   90.00
_cell.angle_beta   90.00
_cell.angle_gamma   90.00
#
_symmetry.space_group_name_H-M   'P 1'
#
loop_
_entity.id
_entity.type
_entity.pdbx_description
1 polymer ?
#
loop_
_entity_poly.entity_id
_entity_poly.type
_entity_poly.pdbx_seq_one_letter_code
_entity_poly.pdbx_strand_id
1 'polypeptide(L)'
;MKKNFFKLSFIFAFVLFFAITGQAKADTETTTIRLQIKTNDASLYDREINVTACVDSLSASTTSVNALCALEQSGLAYGLGWYDDLAFLNSVGGYLNNDGENGIYWGWFENLNYSNLALNQYVLKSGDKILLAYNVNPLRISADNTSLFVGATSTITVEQFGLDASWSPVWLPAASSTLMIDGVEAENTSGVYKYKPLSAGEKIVYAKKDGYINSNNLAITAEELKVKTIRLQIKTHDVSLYDADIAVTACPDSDGSTTSTINVRCAIDQAGLTDPSDWAYGGTFLNSIKGLYASDYVNNIYWNWFSNLEYGQVAMTQHVLANGEKLLLTYNVNPLRISADNIAPYVNATSTITLEQFGLDASWNPAWYPAASSSLIIAGQEIENISGVYEYIATATAPVLIYGKKSGCIDSEEIIITAQEIAGNDNENNSSNNNQSSGGSVILPTATGGGATIVSLLKVDLGKAIDFLISKQAADGSFGSAIITDWAAIALSSINSNGLAAQKAKSYLLTDPNPLAGMNSVSDYSRRAMALMSLSISPYNGAKTNYIKKIIDLFDGQQFGDASLYNDDISLGAVLT
;
A
#
# COMPACT_ATOMS: atom_id res chain seq x y z
N MET A 1 40.69 -34.77 -81.00
CA MET A 1 40.64 -35.91 -80.05
C MET A 1 39.79 -35.52 -78.84
N LYS A 2 39.58 -36.45 -77.88
CA LYS A 2 38.87 -36.30 -76.59
C LYS A 2 39.19 -34.95 -75.89
N LYS A 3 38.28 -34.27 -75.16
CA LYS A 3 36.84 -34.52 -74.90
C LYS A 3 36.13 -33.22 -74.44
N ASN A 4 34.88 -33.06 -74.87
CA ASN A 4 33.79 -32.27 -74.27
C ASN A 4 33.64 -32.55 -72.74
N PHE A 5 33.01 -31.76 -71.85
CA PHE A 5 32.04 -30.63 -71.87
C PHE A 5 31.94 -30.07 -70.39
N PHE A 6 31.25 -28.99 -69.96
CA PHE A 6 30.39 -27.92 -70.54
C PHE A 6 30.24 -26.73 -69.53
N LYS A 7 29.74 -25.56 -69.99
CA LYS A 7 28.72 -24.62 -69.41
C LYS A 7 28.51 -24.40 -67.88
N LEU A 8 28.07 -23.22 -67.36
CA LEU A 8 27.83 -21.84 -67.88
C LEU A 8 27.40 -20.91 -66.70
N SER A 9 27.67 -19.58 -66.77
CA SER A 9 26.92 -18.49 -66.08
C SER A 9 26.97 -18.38 -64.53
N PHE A 10 26.79 -17.21 -63.88
CA PHE A 10 26.88 -15.80 -64.31
C PHE A 10 27.26 -14.88 -63.11
N ILE A 11 27.49 -13.59 -63.39
CA ILE A 11 27.92 -12.50 -62.49
C ILE A 11 27.03 -12.29 -61.25
N PHE A 12 27.65 -12.06 -60.08
CA PHE A 12 27.32 -10.91 -59.21
C PHE A 12 28.54 -10.47 -58.38
N ALA A 13 28.60 -9.18 -58.01
CA ALA A 13 29.74 -8.58 -57.33
C ALA A 13 29.40 -8.16 -55.90
N PHE A 14 30.38 -8.19 -55.00
CA PHE A 14 30.35 -7.46 -53.73
C PHE A 14 31.75 -6.96 -53.38
N VAL A 15 31.84 -5.72 -52.89
CA VAL A 15 33.13 -5.07 -52.56
C VAL A 15 33.47 -5.31 -51.10
N LEU A 16 34.62 -5.93 -50.85
CA LEU A 16 35.12 -6.19 -49.50
C LEU A 16 35.91 -4.97 -48.99
N PHE A 17 35.25 -4.09 -48.23
CA PHE A 17 35.93 -3.11 -47.38
C PHE A 17 36.41 -3.82 -46.11
N PHE A 18 37.71 -3.78 -45.82
CA PHE A 18 38.28 -4.39 -44.63
C PHE A 18 38.86 -3.34 -43.67
N ALA A 19 38.51 -3.48 -42.38
CA ALA A 19 39.18 -2.91 -41.22
C ALA A 19 39.61 -1.43 -41.28
N ILE A 20 38.68 -0.53 -40.96
CA ILE A 20 39.05 0.59 -40.08
C ILE A 20 39.14 0.00 -38.67
N THR A 21 40.29 0.11 -38.01
CA THR A 21 40.44 -0.26 -36.59
C THR A 21 39.76 0.76 -35.70
N GLY A 22 38.47 0.56 -35.45
CA GLY A 22 37.74 1.30 -34.43
C GLY A 22 38.38 1.08 -33.06
N GLN A 23 38.99 2.12 -32.50
CA GLN A 23 39.27 2.13 -31.06
C GLN A 23 37.92 2.09 -30.35
N ALA A 24 37.68 1.03 -29.58
CA ALA A 24 36.58 0.99 -28.63
C ALA A 24 36.83 2.10 -27.60
N LYS A 25 36.12 3.21 -27.75
CA LYS A 25 36.13 4.28 -26.77
C LYS A 25 35.35 3.77 -25.56
N ALA A 26 36.05 3.26 -24.55
CA ALA A 26 35.44 2.84 -23.31
C ALA A 26 34.66 4.03 -22.72
N ASP A 27 33.36 3.86 -22.52
CA ASP A 27 32.61 4.82 -21.72
C ASP A 27 33.11 4.73 -20.28
N THR A 28 33.34 5.90 -19.69
CA THR A 28 33.99 6.03 -18.38
C THR A 28 32.94 5.93 -17.28
N GLU A 29 32.27 4.77 -17.23
CA GLU A 29 31.37 4.44 -16.13
C GLU A 29 32.12 4.59 -14.81
N THR A 30 31.58 5.48 -13.98
CA THR A 30 32.19 5.94 -12.74
C THR A 30 31.12 5.92 -11.66
N THR A 31 31.31 5.10 -10.65
CA THR A 31 30.32 4.89 -9.58
C THR A 31 30.78 5.55 -8.30
N THR A 32 29.95 6.42 -7.73
CA THR A 32 30.20 7.02 -6.41
C THR A 32 29.72 6.06 -5.32
N ILE A 33 30.63 5.63 -4.45
CA ILE A 33 30.32 4.78 -3.28
C ILE A 33 30.92 5.39 -2.01
N ARG A 34 30.50 4.93 -0.83
CA ARG A 34 31.28 5.10 0.40
C ARG A 34 32.13 3.85 0.63
N LEU A 35 33.45 4.04 0.71
CA LEU A 35 34.39 2.99 1.09
C LEU A 35 34.82 3.22 2.55
N GLN A 36 34.80 2.16 3.35
CA GLN A 36 35.30 2.11 4.71
C GLN A 36 36.26 0.94 4.86
N ILE A 37 37.43 1.18 5.43
CA ILE A 37 38.46 0.16 5.70
C ILE A 37 38.91 0.35 7.14
N LYS A 38 38.57 -0.60 8.00
CA LYS A 38 38.67 -0.47 9.47
C LYS A 38 39.29 -1.72 10.08
N THR A 39 39.94 -1.49 11.21
CA THR A 39 40.62 -2.50 12.03
C THR A 39 40.15 -2.32 13.48
N ASN A 40 40.54 -3.22 14.39
CA ASN A 40 40.21 -3.07 15.81
C ASN A 40 40.88 -1.86 16.50
N ASP A 41 41.86 -1.21 15.87
CA ASP A 41 42.64 -0.10 16.45
C ASP A 41 42.73 1.16 15.55
N ALA A 42 42.40 1.06 14.26
CA ALA A 42 42.50 2.16 13.29
C ALA A 42 41.39 2.19 12.23
N SER A 43 41.13 3.39 11.69
CA SER A 43 40.30 3.61 10.50
C SER A 43 41.20 4.03 9.34
N LEU A 44 41.55 3.07 8.47
CA LEU A 44 42.52 3.25 7.37
C LEU A 44 41.92 4.04 6.19
N TYR A 45 40.60 3.93 5.99
CA TYR A 45 39.84 4.68 4.99
C TYR A 45 38.40 4.86 5.47
N ASP A 46 37.81 6.04 5.34
CA ASP A 46 36.37 6.29 5.57
C ASP A 46 35.91 7.56 4.85
N ARG A 47 35.49 7.42 3.58
CA ARG A 47 35.05 8.53 2.73
C ARG A 47 34.31 8.03 1.50
N GLU A 48 33.68 8.97 0.80
CA GLU A 48 33.17 8.72 -0.55
C GLU A 48 34.33 8.67 -1.56
N ILE A 49 34.19 7.80 -2.56
CA ILE A 49 35.15 7.60 -3.64
C ILE A 49 34.37 7.41 -4.97
N ASN A 50 34.87 8.06 -6.02
CA ASN A 50 34.39 7.87 -7.39
C ASN A 50 35.24 6.77 -8.02
N VAL A 51 34.66 5.58 -8.19
CA VAL A 51 35.35 4.38 -8.68
C VAL A 51 35.17 4.25 -10.18
N THR A 52 36.26 4.24 -10.94
CA THR A 52 36.26 3.89 -12.37
C THR A 52 36.50 2.39 -12.55
N ALA A 53 36.21 1.85 -13.74
CA ALA A 53 36.47 0.44 -14.03
C ALA A 53 37.96 0.06 -13.93
N CYS A 54 38.23 -1.17 -13.49
CA CYS A 54 39.55 -1.82 -13.45
C CYS A 54 39.46 -3.21 -14.11
N VAL A 55 40.58 -3.93 -14.22
CA VAL A 55 40.60 -5.26 -14.89
C VAL A 55 40.01 -6.32 -13.97
N ASP A 56 39.12 -7.16 -14.51
CA ASP A 56 38.32 -8.09 -13.68
C ASP A 56 39.14 -9.24 -13.06
N SER A 57 40.28 -9.61 -13.64
CA SER A 57 41.20 -10.60 -13.07
C SER A 57 42.62 -10.46 -13.64
N LEU A 58 43.57 -11.26 -13.12
CA LEU A 58 44.93 -11.37 -13.66
C LEU A 58 45.01 -11.89 -15.11
N SER A 59 43.91 -12.45 -15.66
CA SER A 59 43.84 -13.00 -17.01
C SER A 59 42.79 -12.32 -17.92
N ALA A 60 41.92 -11.48 -17.36
CA ALA A 60 40.76 -10.95 -18.05
C ALA A 60 41.09 -9.93 -19.16
N SER A 61 40.31 -9.99 -20.24
CA SER A 61 40.22 -8.93 -21.26
C SER A 61 39.05 -7.97 -21.03
N THR A 62 38.37 -8.09 -19.90
CA THR A 62 37.19 -7.30 -19.51
C THR A 62 37.50 -6.40 -18.32
N THR A 63 36.69 -5.36 -18.17
CA THR A 63 36.80 -4.38 -17.08
C THR A 63 35.41 -4.03 -16.57
N SER A 64 35.24 -4.00 -15.25
CA SER A 64 34.00 -3.57 -14.58
C SER A 64 34.28 -2.59 -13.45
N VAL A 65 33.26 -1.86 -13.00
CA VAL A 65 33.33 -1.02 -11.80
C VAL A 65 32.98 -1.88 -10.59
N ASN A 66 33.97 -2.51 -9.96
CA ASN A 66 33.77 -3.50 -8.91
C ASN A 66 34.45 -3.15 -7.57
N ALA A 67 34.17 -3.93 -6.52
CA ALA A 67 34.68 -3.66 -5.17
C ALA A 67 36.22 -3.82 -5.05
N LEU A 68 36.88 -4.60 -5.92
CA LEU A 68 38.34 -4.58 -6.04
C LEU A 68 38.80 -3.22 -6.56
N CYS A 69 38.19 -2.67 -7.62
CA CYS A 69 38.56 -1.37 -8.16
C CYS A 69 38.51 -0.24 -7.11
N ALA A 70 37.54 -0.30 -6.18
CA ALA A 70 37.46 0.62 -5.05
C ALA A 70 38.64 0.49 -4.08
N LEU A 71 39.09 -0.74 -3.80
CA LEU A 71 40.28 -1.00 -2.99
C LEU A 71 41.55 -0.51 -3.70
N GLU A 72 41.72 -0.76 -5.00
CA GLU A 72 42.90 -0.29 -5.75
C GLU A 72 42.96 1.25 -5.76
N GLN A 73 41.82 1.90 -6.03
CA GLN A 73 41.70 3.36 -6.10
C GLN A 73 41.66 4.03 -4.71
N SER A 74 41.63 3.25 -3.62
CA SER A 74 41.85 3.76 -2.26
C SER A 74 43.28 4.32 -2.06
N GLY A 75 44.25 3.85 -2.86
CA GLY A 75 45.66 4.23 -2.79
C GLY A 75 46.41 3.65 -1.58
N LEU A 76 45.77 2.79 -0.77
CA LEU A 76 46.44 2.02 0.28
C LEU A 76 47.24 0.86 -0.33
N ALA A 77 48.33 0.45 0.31
CA ALA A 77 48.98 -0.81 -0.04
C ALA A 77 48.07 -1.99 0.33
N TYR A 78 47.82 -2.89 -0.62
CA TYR A 78 46.94 -4.06 -0.45
C TYR A 78 47.62 -5.34 -0.99
N GLY A 79 47.08 -6.49 -0.59
CA GLY A 79 47.46 -7.80 -1.08
C GLY A 79 46.26 -8.73 -1.13
N LEU A 80 46.20 -9.54 -2.20
CA LEU A 80 45.07 -10.41 -2.52
C LEU A 80 45.50 -11.88 -2.47
N GLY A 81 44.61 -12.74 -1.99
CA GLY A 81 44.63 -14.17 -2.25
C GLY A 81 43.81 -14.46 -3.51
N TRP A 82 44.42 -15.05 -4.53
CA TRP A 82 43.74 -15.43 -5.77
C TRP A 82 43.44 -16.92 -5.77
N TYR A 83 42.17 -17.27 -6.02
CA TYR A 83 41.71 -18.64 -6.26
C TYR A 83 41.08 -18.67 -7.65
N ASP A 84 41.78 -19.25 -8.62
CA ASP A 84 41.54 -19.02 -10.05
C ASP A 84 41.45 -17.50 -10.35
N ASP A 85 40.41 -17.03 -11.03
CA ASP A 85 40.17 -15.60 -11.32
C ASP A 85 39.48 -14.84 -10.16
N LEU A 86 39.34 -15.41 -8.96
CA LEU A 86 38.63 -14.80 -7.83
C LEU A 86 39.59 -14.08 -6.86
N ALA A 87 39.39 -12.77 -6.67
CA ALA A 87 40.19 -11.89 -5.82
C ALA A 87 39.62 -11.79 -4.38
N PHE A 88 40.24 -12.48 -3.43
CA PHE A 88 39.90 -12.37 -2.00
C PHE A 88 40.92 -11.50 -1.25
N LEU A 89 40.46 -10.82 -0.19
CA LEU A 89 41.30 -9.90 0.57
C LEU A 89 42.23 -10.65 1.53
N ASN A 90 43.52 -10.31 1.50
CA ASN A 90 44.53 -10.90 2.37
C ASN A 90 45.29 -9.86 3.22
N SER A 91 45.43 -8.62 2.73
CA SER A 91 46.05 -7.53 3.51
C SER A 91 45.68 -6.15 2.99
N VAL A 92 45.62 -5.16 3.89
CA VAL A 92 45.51 -3.72 3.57
C VAL A 92 46.27 -2.89 4.60
N GLY A 93 46.96 -1.83 4.17
CA GLY A 93 47.54 -0.81 5.04
C GLY A 93 48.64 -1.29 6.00
N GLY A 94 49.22 -2.48 5.75
CA GLY A 94 50.20 -3.12 6.62
C GLY A 94 49.63 -4.18 7.57
N TYR A 95 48.31 -4.34 7.64
CA TYR A 95 47.64 -5.41 8.39
C TYR A 95 47.62 -6.66 7.51
N LEU A 96 48.34 -7.71 7.94
CA LEU A 96 48.67 -8.88 7.14
C LEU A 96 47.90 -10.13 7.58
N ASN A 97 47.45 -10.89 6.58
CA ASN A 97 47.02 -12.29 6.66
C ASN A 97 45.73 -12.55 7.46
N ASN A 98 44.97 -13.54 7.01
CA ASN A 98 43.88 -14.13 7.79
C ASN A 98 44.46 -15.26 8.66
N ASP A 99 44.48 -15.06 9.98
CA ASP A 99 44.81 -16.08 10.98
C ASP A 99 43.50 -16.65 11.55
N GLY A 100 42.99 -17.68 10.88
CA GLY A 100 41.78 -18.39 11.28
C GLY A 100 41.93 -19.22 12.57
N GLU A 101 43.15 -19.48 13.05
CA GLU A 101 43.37 -20.20 14.32
C GLU A 101 43.09 -19.27 15.51
N ASN A 102 43.45 -17.99 15.39
CA ASN A 102 43.16 -16.95 16.39
C ASN A 102 41.88 -16.15 16.09
N GLY A 103 41.12 -16.50 15.04
CA GLY A 103 39.88 -15.82 14.65
C GLY A 103 40.06 -14.42 14.04
N ILE A 104 41.27 -14.11 13.56
CA ILE A 104 41.66 -12.81 13.00
C ILE A 104 41.52 -12.88 11.47
N TYR A 105 40.53 -12.21 10.89
CA TYR A 105 40.30 -12.21 9.46
C TYR A 105 39.78 -10.86 8.93
N TRP A 106 39.94 -10.66 7.62
CA TRP A 106 39.23 -9.65 6.84
C TRP A 106 37.81 -10.13 6.53
N GLY A 107 36.82 -9.56 7.19
CA GLY A 107 35.43 -9.60 6.74
C GLY A 107 35.16 -8.48 5.73
N TRP A 108 34.25 -8.72 4.77
CA TRP A 108 33.81 -7.68 3.84
C TRP A 108 32.29 -7.64 3.70
N PHE A 109 31.76 -6.42 3.62
CA PHE A 109 30.32 -6.17 3.72
C PHE A 109 29.84 -5.20 2.63
N GLU A 110 28.76 -5.59 1.96
CA GLU A 110 27.96 -4.80 1.03
C GLU A 110 26.76 -4.23 1.79
N ASN A 111 26.72 -2.93 2.04
CA ASN A 111 25.58 -2.28 2.70
C ASN A 111 25.20 -2.93 4.06
N LEU A 112 26.21 -3.40 4.80
CA LEU A 112 26.15 -4.22 6.03
C LEU A 112 25.62 -5.67 5.87
N ASN A 113 25.45 -6.17 4.64
CA ASN A 113 25.37 -7.61 4.39
C ASN A 113 26.78 -8.19 4.27
N TYR A 114 27.13 -9.19 5.08
CA TYR A 114 28.38 -9.92 4.92
C TYR A 114 28.35 -10.72 3.61
N SER A 115 29.36 -10.54 2.75
CA SER A 115 29.34 -11.13 1.41
C SER A 115 30.31 -12.29 1.26
N ASN A 116 29.89 -13.30 0.49
CA ASN A 116 30.66 -14.49 0.16
C ASN A 116 31.30 -14.43 -1.24
N LEU A 117 31.05 -13.36 -2.00
CA LEU A 117 31.67 -13.15 -3.31
C LEU A 117 33.14 -12.70 -3.15
N ALA A 118 33.91 -12.79 -4.23
CA ALA A 118 35.21 -12.15 -4.35
C ALA A 118 35.05 -10.66 -4.71
N LEU A 119 36.03 -9.82 -4.35
CA LEU A 119 35.94 -8.36 -4.53
C LEU A 119 35.80 -7.94 -5.99
N ASN A 120 36.36 -8.72 -6.92
CA ASN A 120 36.25 -8.49 -8.36
C ASN A 120 34.92 -8.96 -8.97
N GLN A 121 34.10 -9.72 -8.25
CA GLN A 121 32.81 -10.23 -8.73
C GLN A 121 31.64 -9.30 -8.38
N TYR A 122 31.80 -8.40 -7.41
CA TYR A 122 30.74 -7.48 -7.02
C TYR A 122 30.80 -6.16 -7.81
N VAL A 123 29.87 -6.00 -8.75
CA VAL A 123 29.70 -4.75 -9.53
C VAL A 123 28.99 -3.69 -8.68
N LEU A 124 29.65 -2.54 -8.50
CA LEU A 124 29.23 -1.45 -7.63
C LEU A 124 28.08 -0.62 -8.24
N LYS A 125 27.15 -0.22 -7.38
CA LYS A 125 26.03 0.68 -7.67
C LYS A 125 26.24 2.02 -6.97
N SER A 126 25.65 3.08 -7.52
CA SER A 126 25.80 4.43 -6.96
C SER A 126 25.12 4.50 -5.59
N GLY A 127 25.87 4.95 -4.58
CA GLY A 127 25.43 5.01 -3.18
C GLY A 127 25.73 3.78 -2.32
N ASP A 128 26.38 2.73 -2.87
CA ASP A 128 26.79 1.57 -2.08
C ASP A 128 27.74 1.94 -0.93
N LYS A 129 27.65 1.18 0.17
CA LYS A 129 28.51 1.29 1.35
C LYS A 129 29.31 0.01 1.50
N ILE A 130 30.57 0.06 1.05
CA ILE A 130 31.51 -1.07 1.14
C ILE A 130 32.34 -0.92 2.40
N LEU A 131 32.28 -1.92 3.28
CA LEU A 131 33.09 -2.01 4.50
C LEU A 131 34.04 -3.21 4.42
N LEU A 132 35.34 -2.96 4.52
CA LEU A 132 36.37 -3.97 4.76
C LEU A 132 36.78 -3.85 6.24
N ALA A 133 36.63 -4.93 7.01
CA ALA A 133 36.85 -4.93 8.45
C ALA A 133 37.83 -6.04 8.87
N TYR A 134 38.89 -5.70 9.61
CA TYR A 134 39.89 -6.65 10.10
C TYR A 134 39.84 -6.77 11.62
N ASN A 135 39.67 -7.99 12.13
CA ASN A 135 39.64 -8.29 13.56
C ASN A 135 38.59 -7.47 14.38
N VAL A 136 37.57 -6.94 13.71
CA VAL A 136 36.51 -6.12 14.31
C VAL A 136 35.22 -6.32 13.55
N ASN A 137 34.11 -6.46 14.26
CA ASN A 137 32.80 -6.71 13.66
C ASN A 137 31.94 -5.44 13.66
N PRO A 138 31.09 -5.23 12.62
CA PRO A 138 30.12 -4.15 12.64
C PRO A 138 28.91 -4.44 13.53
N LEU A 139 28.31 -3.36 14.03
CA LEU A 139 26.90 -3.33 14.42
C LEU A 139 26.02 -2.99 13.22
N ARG A 140 24.73 -3.30 13.30
CA ARG A 140 23.68 -2.69 12.48
C ARG A 140 22.50 -2.27 13.36
N ILE A 141 21.71 -1.33 12.86
CA ILE A 141 20.52 -0.81 13.56
C ILE A 141 19.33 -0.75 12.61
N SER A 142 18.18 -1.19 13.10
CA SER A 142 16.88 -1.16 12.43
C SER A 142 15.81 -0.60 13.37
N ALA A 143 14.67 -0.21 12.81
CA ALA A 143 13.49 0.21 13.57
C ALA A 143 12.23 -0.38 12.95
N ASP A 144 11.23 -0.70 13.76
CA ASP A 144 9.91 -1.15 13.30
C ASP A 144 9.14 -0.04 12.55
N ASN A 145 9.40 1.23 12.87
CA ASN A 145 8.86 2.37 12.15
C ASN A 145 9.78 3.61 12.26
N THR A 146 10.20 4.15 11.12
CA THR A 146 11.01 5.38 11.01
C THR A 146 10.19 6.65 10.80
N SER A 147 8.86 6.56 10.61
CA SER A 147 7.95 7.69 10.41
C SER A 147 6.86 7.68 11.48
N LEU A 148 7.04 8.50 12.51
CA LEU A 148 6.24 8.52 13.74
C LEU A 148 5.39 9.79 13.82
N PHE A 149 4.36 9.74 14.66
CA PHE A 149 3.79 10.95 15.25
C PHE A 149 4.45 11.25 16.60
N VAL A 150 4.47 12.51 17.01
CA VAL A 150 4.90 12.91 18.36
C VAL A 150 4.12 12.11 19.41
N GLY A 151 4.85 11.47 20.32
CA GLY A 151 4.27 10.61 21.35
C GLY A 151 4.02 9.15 20.94
N ALA A 152 4.09 8.78 19.66
CA ALA A 152 4.13 7.38 19.24
C ALA A 152 5.42 6.68 19.73
N THR A 153 5.52 5.35 19.62
CA THR A 153 6.71 4.60 20.04
C THR A 153 7.17 3.67 18.94
N SER A 154 8.47 3.68 18.64
CA SER A 154 9.15 2.68 17.80
C SER A 154 10.01 1.75 18.67
N THR A 155 10.11 0.49 18.25
CA THR A 155 11.14 -0.46 18.66
C THR A 155 12.36 -0.29 17.75
N ILE A 156 13.50 0.07 18.34
CA ILE A 156 14.80 0.11 17.67
C ILE A 156 15.58 -1.13 18.08
N THR A 157 16.03 -1.91 17.11
CA THR A 157 16.81 -3.13 17.34
C THR A 157 18.25 -2.90 16.91
N VAL A 158 19.19 -3.20 17.81
CA VAL A 158 20.64 -3.17 17.52
C VAL A 158 21.15 -4.61 17.48
N GLU A 159 21.82 -4.95 16.40
CA GLU A 159 22.42 -6.27 16.20
C GLU A 159 23.93 -6.14 16.02
N GLN A 160 24.66 -7.16 16.45
CA GLN A 160 26.09 -7.33 16.27
C GLN A 160 26.36 -8.46 15.27
N PHE A 161 27.34 -8.27 14.39
CA PHE A 161 27.80 -9.33 13.51
C PHE A 161 28.67 -10.34 14.27
N GLY A 162 28.55 -11.61 13.88
CA GLY A 162 29.43 -12.69 14.29
C GLY A 162 29.35 -13.87 13.32
N LEU A 163 30.09 -14.93 13.62
CA LEU A 163 29.98 -16.22 12.95
C LEU A 163 29.41 -17.26 13.94
N ASP A 164 28.62 -18.20 13.44
CA ASP A 164 28.12 -19.33 14.23
C ASP A 164 29.20 -20.44 14.39
N ALA A 165 28.85 -21.53 15.08
CA ALA A 165 29.75 -22.68 15.26
C ALA A 165 30.10 -23.40 13.94
N SER A 166 29.41 -23.09 12.84
CA SER A 166 29.62 -23.60 11.49
C SER A 166 30.37 -22.59 10.59
N TRP A 167 30.88 -21.50 11.15
CA TRP A 167 31.47 -20.34 10.45
C TRP A 167 30.50 -19.60 9.50
N SER A 168 29.19 -19.74 9.70
CA SER A 168 28.16 -19.04 8.93
C SER A 168 27.94 -17.62 9.47
N PRO A 169 27.75 -16.61 8.61
CA PRO A 169 27.49 -15.23 9.03
C PRO A 169 26.14 -15.11 9.75
N VAL A 170 26.15 -14.55 10.96
CA VAL A 170 24.96 -14.32 11.78
C VAL A 170 24.91 -12.90 12.34
N TRP A 171 23.69 -12.40 12.49
CA TRP A 171 23.38 -11.18 13.22
C TRP A 171 22.63 -11.55 14.50
N LEU A 172 23.12 -11.05 15.64
CA LEU A 172 22.63 -11.41 16.98
C LEU A 172 22.31 -10.13 17.76
N PRO A 173 21.32 -10.13 18.69
CA PRO A 173 21.01 -8.96 19.50
C PRO A 173 22.23 -8.41 20.25
N ALA A 174 22.53 -7.13 20.07
CA ALA A 174 23.68 -6.46 20.67
C ALA A 174 23.39 -6.08 22.13
N ALA A 175 23.26 -7.08 22.99
CA ALA A 175 23.16 -6.89 24.44
C ALA A 175 24.32 -6.05 24.98
N SER A 176 24.05 -5.13 25.91
CA SER A 176 25.01 -4.11 26.40
C SER A 176 25.63 -3.27 25.27
N SER A 177 24.82 -2.84 24.30
CA SER A 177 25.13 -1.72 23.42
C SER A 177 24.70 -0.40 24.08
N THR A 178 25.03 0.73 23.44
CA THR A 178 24.48 2.05 23.76
C THR A 178 23.82 2.60 22.51
N LEU A 179 22.55 3.00 22.60
CA LEU A 179 21.88 3.74 21.54
C LEU A 179 22.20 5.23 21.68
N MET A 180 22.58 5.85 20.56
CA MET A 180 22.80 7.28 20.43
C MET A 180 21.59 7.91 19.74
N ILE A 181 21.03 8.98 20.30
CA ILE A 181 19.94 9.76 19.70
C ILE A 181 20.39 11.23 19.67
N ASP A 182 20.65 11.78 18.47
CA ASP A 182 21.31 13.08 18.29
C ASP A 182 22.64 13.24 19.08
N GLY A 183 23.29 12.11 19.44
CA GLY A 183 24.50 12.08 20.26
C GLY A 183 24.28 12.01 21.77
N VAL A 184 23.03 11.98 22.25
CA VAL A 184 22.67 11.67 23.65
C VAL A 184 22.58 10.14 23.82
N GLU A 185 23.02 9.63 24.97
CA GLU A 185 23.09 8.20 25.25
C GLU A 185 21.81 7.66 25.88
N ALA A 186 21.32 6.54 25.36
CA ALA A 186 20.26 5.71 25.91
C ALA A 186 20.80 4.29 26.11
N GLU A 187 20.87 3.84 27.37
CA GLU A 187 21.38 2.52 27.73
C GLU A 187 20.27 1.46 27.74
N ASN A 188 20.61 0.24 27.32
CA ASN A 188 19.79 -0.94 27.59
C ASN A 188 20.65 -2.21 27.62
N THR A 189 20.36 -3.13 28.55
CA THR A 189 21.01 -4.43 28.63
C THR A 189 20.65 -5.36 27.47
N SER A 190 19.48 -5.20 26.83
CA SER A 190 18.97 -6.15 25.83
C SER A 190 19.40 -5.91 24.37
N GLY A 191 19.85 -4.69 24.02
CA GLY A 191 20.03 -4.28 22.61
C GLY A 191 18.73 -3.95 21.85
N VAL A 192 17.57 -3.95 22.52
CA VAL A 192 16.26 -3.62 21.94
C VAL A 192 15.65 -2.44 22.71
N TYR A 193 15.55 -1.29 22.06
CA TYR A 193 15.20 0.00 22.66
C TYR A 193 13.77 0.40 22.29
N LYS A 194 13.10 1.14 23.18
CA LYS A 194 11.83 1.80 22.88
C LYS A 194 12.06 3.30 22.79
N TYR A 195 11.87 3.85 21.59
CA TYR A 195 12.06 5.27 21.31
C TYR A 195 10.72 5.97 21.10
N LYS A 196 10.52 7.11 21.77
CA LYS A 196 9.30 7.93 21.73
C LYS A 196 9.66 9.41 21.54
N PRO A 197 9.46 10.00 20.33
CA PRO A 197 9.75 11.41 20.10
C PRO A 197 8.82 12.31 20.92
N LEU A 198 9.39 13.30 21.59
CA LEU A 198 8.67 14.30 22.40
C LEU A 198 8.39 15.61 21.64
N SER A 199 8.92 15.76 20.43
CA SER A 199 8.70 16.88 19.51
C SER A 199 8.78 16.39 18.07
N ALA A 200 8.24 17.15 17.13
CA ALA A 200 8.42 16.89 15.71
C ALA A 200 9.86 17.15 15.24
N GLY A 201 10.19 16.67 14.04
CA GLY A 201 11.50 16.78 13.39
C GLY A 201 12.16 15.42 13.11
N GLU A 202 13.22 15.44 12.33
CA GLU A 202 14.11 14.28 12.12
C GLU A 202 15.07 14.12 13.30
N LYS A 203 15.40 12.87 13.63
CA LYS A 203 16.40 12.47 14.61
C LYS A 203 17.31 11.41 14.02
N ILE A 204 18.62 11.58 14.21
CA ILE A 204 19.61 10.61 13.73
C ILE A 204 20.00 9.70 14.89
N VAL A 205 19.72 8.41 14.71
CA VAL A 205 20.07 7.36 15.68
C VAL A 205 21.15 6.43 15.13
N TYR A 206 22.05 6.00 15.99
CA TYR A 206 23.07 4.98 15.70
C TYR A 206 23.49 4.30 17.00
N ALA A 207 24.11 3.12 16.93
CA ALA A 207 24.55 2.37 18.09
C ALA A 207 26.07 2.31 18.22
N LYS A 208 26.54 2.27 19.47
CA LYS A 208 27.93 1.96 19.87
C LYS A 208 27.95 0.64 20.65
N LYS A 209 29.10 -0.03 20.65
CA LYS A 209 29.47 -1.09 21.60
C LYS A 209 31.00 -1.25 21.60
N ASP A 210 31.60 -1.42 22.77
CA ASP A 210 33.04 -1.64 22.88
C ASP A 210 33.48 -2.90 22.10
N GLY A 211 34.53 -2.78 21.30
CA GLY A 211 35.03 -3.85 20.42
C GLY A 211 34.31 -4.00 19.09
N TYR A 212 33.35 -3.12 18.74
CA TYR A 212 32.62 -3.15 17.46
C TYR A 212 32.75 -1.83 16.69
N ILE A 213 32.57 -1.89 15.37
CA ILE A 213 32.33 -0.68 14.56
C ILE A 213 30.88 -0.23 14.82
N ASN A 214 30.69 1.06 15.10
CA ASN A 214 29.37 1.69 15.23
C ASN A 214 28.44 1.32 14.06
N SER A 215 27.13 1.27 14.32
CA SER A 215 26.14 0.91 13.30
C SER A 215 26.06 1.91 12.15
N ASN A 216 25.30 1.56 11.12
CA ASN A 216 24.70 2.55 10.23
C ASN A 216 23.97 3.65 11.04
N ASN A 217 23.93 4.87 10.49
CA ASN A 217 22.95 5.86 10.91
C ASN A 217 21.56 5.44 10.40
N LEU A 218 20.53 5.74 11.19
CA LEU A 218 19.13 5.60 10.84
C LEU A 218 18.42 6.93 11.15
N ALA A 219 17.66 7.45 10.20
CA ALA A 219 16.81 8.62 10.42
C ALA A 219 15.45 8.16 10.93
N ILE A 220 14.95 8.80 11.99
CA ILE A 220 13.59 8.63 12.50
C ILE A 220 12.94 10.01 12.55
N THR A 221 11.85 10.18 11.80
CA THR A 221 11.14 11.46 11.66
C THR A 221 9.84 11.43 12.44
N ALA A 222 9.55 12.52 13.15
CA ALA A 222 8.31 12.72 13.89
C ALA A 222 7.50 13.89 13.32
N GLU A 223 6.20 13.70 13.08
CA GLU A 223 5.24 14.77 12.77
C GLU A 223 4.26 15.04 13.91
N GLU A 224 3.74 16.27 14.00
CA GLU A 224 2.63 16.59 14.91
C GLU A 224 1.29 16.10 14.33
N LEU A 225 0.41 15.56 15.18
CA LEU A 225 -0.95 15.18 14.79
C LEU A 225 -1.80 16.43 14.53
N LYS A 226 -1.89 16.80 13.25
CA LYS A 226 -2.64 17.96 12.75
C LYS A 226 -4.13 17.82 13.11
N VAL A 227 -4.63 18.80 13.89
CA VAL A 227 -6.02 18.96 14.33
C VAL A 227 -7.00 18.73 13.18
N LYS A 228 -8.08 17.99 13.45
CA LYS A 228 -9.15 17.72 12.48
C LYS A 228 -10.39 18.51 12.86
N THR A 229 -10.99 19.25 11.94
CA THR A 229 -12.37 19.74 12.13
C THR A 229 -13.34 18.71 11.57
N ILE A 230 -14.31 18.26 12.36
CA ILE A 230 -15.36 17.33 11.94
C ILE A 230 -16.74 17.89 12.30
N ARG A 231 -17.81 17.40 11.66
CA ARG A 231 -19.18 17.56 12.18
C ARG A 231 -19.47 16.39 13.10
N LEU A 232 -19.71 16.65 14.38
CA LEU A 232 -20.18 15.64 15.34
C LEU A 232 -21.70 15.80 15.54
N GLN A 233 -22.43 14.70 15.41
CA GLN A 233 -23.84 14.58 15.76
C GLN A 233 -24.05 13.41 16.71
N ILE A 234 -24.83 13.60 17.78
CA ILE A 234 -25.22 12.52 18.70
C ILE A 234 -26.72 12.61 18.93
N LYS A 235 -27.46 11.57 18.53
CA LYS A 235 -28.93 11.56 18.50
C LYS A 235 -29.51 10.31 19.16
N THR A 236 -30.48 10.50 20.05
CA THR A 236 -31.29 9.43 20.63
C THR A 236 -32.64 9.34 19.90
N HIS A 237 -33.49 8.38 20.28
CA HIS A 237 -34.86 8.28 19.74
C HIS A 237 -35.77 9.50 20.02
N ASP A 238 -35.35 10.40 20.91
CA ASP A 238 -36.15 11.46 21.51
C ASP A 238 -35.46 12.84 21.51
N VAL A 239 -34.11 12.91 21.45
CA VAL A 239 -33.32 14.14 21.65
C VAL A 239 -32.08 14.16 20.75
N SER A 240 -31.73 15.33 20.21
CA SER A 240 -30.38 15.59 19.68
C SER A 240 -29.50 16.10 20.82
N LEU A 241 -28.54 15.30 21.27
CA LEU A 241 -27.66 15.60 22.41
C LEU A 241 -26.50 16.54 22.02
N TYR A 242 -26.05 16.45 20.77
CA TYR A 242 -25.00 17.31 20.21
C TYR A 242 -25.15 17.37 18.68
N ASP A 243 -24.96 18.55 18.08
CA ASP A 243 -25.00 18.75 16.62
C ASP A 243 -24.18 19.99 16.23
N ALA A 244 -22.85 19.85 16.18
CA ALA A 244 -21.94 20.98 15.93
C ALA A 244 -20.61 20.55 15.29
N ASP A 245 -19.92 21.52 14.70
CA ASP A 245 -18.55 21.35 14.21
C ASP A 245 -17.60 21.38 15.42
N ILE A 246 -16.62 20.47 15.46
CA ILE A 246 -15.63 20.38 16.54
C ILE A 246 -14.22 20.21 15.97
N ALA A 247 -13.27 20.96 16.53
CA ALA A 247 -11.84 20.82 16.28
C ALA A 247 -11.25 19.80 17.27
N VAL A 248 -10.85 18.64 16.76
CA VAL A 248 -10.40 17.48 17.52
C VAL A 248 -8.88 17.39 17.50
N THR A 249 -8.28 17.42 18.70
CA THR A 249 -6.87 17.15 18.97
C THR A 249 -6.64 15.66 19.27
N ALA A 250 -5.38 15.22 19.31
CA ALA A 250 -5.07 13.83 19.62
C ALA A 250 -5.32 13.49 21.10
N CYS A 251 -5.76 12.26 21.36
CA CYS A 251 -5.97 11.72 22.71
C CYS A 251 -5.47 10.26 22.82
N PRO A 252 -5.28 9.71 24.03
CA PRO A 252 -4.84 8.33 24.20
C PRO A 252 -5.78 7.30 23.56
N ASP A 253 -5.22 6.29 22.89
CA ASP A 253 -5.98 5.29 22.12
C ASP A 253 -6.80 4.31 22.99
N SER A 254 -6.58 4.34 24.30
CA SER A 254 -7.32 3.61 25.33
C SER A 254 -6.89 4.13 26.71
N ASP A 255 -7.59 3.72 27.77
CA ASP A 255 -7.24 4.15 29.12
C ASP A 255 -5.88 3.58 29.54
N GLY A 256 -4.92 4.49 29.80
CA GLY A 256 -3.53 4.14 30.09
C GLY A 256 -2.66 3.89 28.86
N SER A 257 -3.15 4.12 27.63
CA SER A 257 -2.34 3.97 26.41
C SER A 257 -1.14 4.93 26.40
N THR A 258 0.00 4.44 25.91
CA THR A 258 1.18 5.26 25.63
C THR A 258 1.18 5.86 24.23
N THR A 259 0.26 5.46 23.36
CA THR A 259 0.07 6.01 22.00
C THR A 259 -1.17 6.91 21.95
N SER A 260 -1.28 7.72 20.89
CA SER A 260 -2.38 8.66 20.73
C SER A 260 -2.68 8.89 19.26
N THR A 261 -3.96 9.04 18.94
CA THR A 261 -4.49 9.30 17.60
C THR A 261 -5.58 10.38 17.68
N ILE A 262 -6.09 10.83 16.54
CA ILE A 262 -7.28 11.67 16.48
C ILE A 262 -8.43 10.74 16.05
N ASN A 263 -9.20 10.22 17.00
CA ASN A 263 -10.20 9.16 16.79
C ASN A 263 -11.61 9.57 17.29
N VAL A 264 -12.61 8.72 17.08
CA VAL A 264 -14.02 8.98 17.46
C VAL A 264 -14.16 9.27 18.96
N ARG A 265 -13.45 8.52 19.82
CA ARG A 265 -13.43 8.82 21.27
C ARG A 265 -12.90 10.22 21.55
N CYS A 266 -11.80 10.62 20.91
CA CYS A 266 -11.23 11.95 21.10
C CYS A 266 -12.23 13.07 20.80
N ALA A 267 -13.11 12.90 19.80
CA ALA A 267 -14.16 13.87 19.50
C ALA A 267 -15.25 13.94 20.58
N ILE A 268 -15.67 12.79 21.12
CA ILE A 268 -16.75 12.71 22.12
C ILE A 268 -16.29 13.23 23.49
N ASP A 269 -15.08 12.85 23.91
CA ASP A 269 -14.47 13.34 25.15
C ASP A 269 -14.18 14.86 25.06
N GLN A 270 -13.68 15.36 23.92
CA GLN A 270 -13.41 16.80 23.73
C GLN A 270 -14.67 17.65 23.51
N ALA A 271 -15.79 17.04 23.08
CA ALA A 271 -17.11 17.69 23.15
C ALA A 271 -17.63 17.83 24.59
N GLY A 272 -16.92 17.28 25.58
CA GLY A 272 -17.29 17.33 27.00
C GLY A 272 -18.56 16.54 27.30
N LEU A 273 -18.80 15.45 26.56
CA LEU A 273 -20.03 14.66 26.64
C LEU A 273 -19.90 13.43 27.55
N THR A 274 -18.68 12.95 27.80
CA THR A 274 -18.40 11.69 28.47
C THR A 274 -17.47 11.87 29.67
N ASP A 275 -17.73 11.10 30.74
CA ASP A 275 -16.78 10.83 31.83
C ASP A 275 -16.10 9.46 31.61
N PRO A 276 -14.97 9.12 32.27
CA PRO A 276 -14.31 7.82 32.09
C PRO A 276 -15.20 6.60 32.39
N SER A 277 -16.24 6.75 33.22
CA SER A 277 -17.24 5.71 33.50
C SER A 277 -18.26 5.47 32.39
N ASP A 278 -18.33 6.35 31.37
CA ASP A 278 -19.21 6.18 30.21
C ASP A 278 -18.63 5.22 29.15
N TRP A 279 -17.38 4.81 29.31
CA TRP A 279 -16.68 3.92 28.39
C TRP A 279 -16.59 2.49 28.91
N ALA A 280 -16.89 1.51 28.05
CA ALA A 280 -16.66 0.09 28.30
C ALA A 280 -15.33 -0.38 27.71
N TYR A 281 -14.89 -1.58 28.16
CA TYR A 281 -13.73 -2.30 27.62
C TYR A 281 -12.44 -1.45 27.53
N GLY A 282 -12.14 -0.68 28.58
CA GLY A 282 -10.89 0.10 28.71
C GLY A 282 -10.82 1.36 27.84
N GLY A 283 -11.95 2.03 27.61
CA GLY A 283 -11.99 3.27 26.84
C GLY A 283 -12.28 3.07 25.34
N THR A 284 -12.82 1.92 24.92
CA THR A 284 -12.87 1.54 23.49
C THR A 284 -14.27 1.56 22.86
N PHE A 285 -15.32 1.33 23.66
CA PHE A 285 -16.72 1.36 23.23
C PHE A 285 -17.54 2.27 24.15
N LEU A 286 -18.42 3.10 23.57
CA LEU A 286 -19.32 3.95 24.33
C LEU A 286 -20.43 3.12 24.97
N ASN A 287 -20.59 3.23 26.28
CA ASN A 287 -21.65 2.58 27.04
C ASN A 287 -22.80 3.53 27.36
N SER A 288 -22.50 4.77 27.74
CA SER A 288 -23.44 5.80 28.18
C SER A 288 -22.95 7.21 27.82
N ILE A 289 -23.73 8.24 28.13
CA ILE A 289 -23.31 9.65 28.05
C ILE A 289 -23.74 10.32 29.36
N LYS A 290 -22.77 10.71 30.21
CA LYS A 290 -22.96 11.24 31.57
C LYS A 290 -23.80 10.32 32.48
N GLY A 291 -23.62 9.02 32.33
CA GLY A 291 -24.40 7.99 33.01
C GLY A 291 -25.87 7.85 32.53
N LEU A 292 -26.27 8.59 31.50
CA LEU A 292 -27.56 8.45 30.81
C LEU A 292 -27.40 7.56 29.57
N TYR A 293 -28.50 7.01 29.05
CA TYR A 293 -28.51 6.22 27.81
C TYR A 293 -27.49 5.06 27.83
N ALA A 294 -27.51 4.28 28.91
CA ALA A 294 -26.69 3.08 29.03
C ALA A 294 -27.13 1.99 28.03
N SER A 295 -26.18 1.27 27.45
CA SER A 295 -26.46 0.11 26.58
C SER A 295 -27.19 -1.01 27.35
N ASP A 296 -28.36 -1.40 26.86
CA ASP A 296 -29.17 -2.51 27.36
C ASP A 296 -29.18 -3.64 26.33
N TYR A 297 -28.23 -4.57 26.50
CA TYR A 297 -28.08 -5.76 25.67
C TYR A 297 -29.22 -6.78 25.82
N VAL A 298 -30.10 -6.66 26.82
CA VAL A 298 -31.29 -7.53 26.97
C VAL A 298 -32.40 -7.07 26.02
N ASN A 299 -32.54 -5.76 25.85
CA ASN A 299 -33.53 -5.15 24.94
C ASN A 299 -32.95 -4.79 23.56
N ASN A 300 -31.70 -5.16 23.26
CA ASN A 300 -30.95 -4.82 22.04
C ASN A 300 -30.82 -3.30 21.80
N ILE A 301 -30.65 -2.54 22.88
CA ILE A 301 -30.42 -1.09 22.83
C ILE A 301 -28.93 -0.81 23.06
N TYR A 302 -28.26 -0.18 22.10
CA TYR A 302 -26.84 0.12 22.18
C TYR A 302 -26.48 1.36 21.35
N TRP A 303 -25.29 1.89 21.61
CA TRP A 303 -24.69 2.96 20.81
C TRP A 303 -24.19 2.43 19.46
N ASN A 304 -24.66 3.05 18.39
CA ASN A 304 -24.18 2.87 17.02
C ASN A 304 -23.37 4.11 16.61
N TRP A 305 -22.46 3.98 15.66
CA TRP A 305 -21.76 5.14 15.08
C TRP A 305 -21.55 4.97 13.57
N PHE A 306 -21.48 6.10 12.86
CA PHE A 306 -21.41 6.17 11.41
C PHE A 306 -20.41 7.26 10.97
N SER A 307 -19.54 6.93 10.02
CA SER A 307 -18.66 7.87 9.32
C SER A 307 -19.25 8.18 7.95
N ASN A 308 -19.71 9.42 7.74
CA ASN A 308 -20.36 9.89 6.52
C ASN A 308 -21.56 9.00 6.09
N LEU A 309 -22.34 8.57 7.09
CA LEU A 309 -23.42 7.56 7.02
C LEU A 309 -23.00 6.11 6.71
N GLU A 310 -21.72 5.79 6.50
CA GLU A 310 -21.27 4.39 6.51
C GLU A 310 -21.08 3.88 7.94
N TYR A 311 -21.53 2.65 8.22
CA TYR A 311 -21.59 2.10 9.57
C TYR A 311 -20.21 1.73 10.14
N GLY A 312 -19.97 2.12 11.39
CA GLY A 312 -18.74 1.87 12.12
C GLY A 312 -18.56 0.43 12.58
N GLN A 313 -17.83 -0.37 11.79
CA GLN A 313 -17.53 -1.78 12.09
C GLN A 313 -16.36 -2.00 13.09
N VAL A 314 -15.71 -0.93 13.56
CA VAL A 314 -14.54 -0.98 14.47
C VAL A 314 -14.80 -0.25 15.79
N ALA A 315 -13.92 -0.44 16.78
CA ALA A 315 -13.99 0.31 18.04
C ALA A 315 -13.76 1.82 17.78
N MET A 316 -14.35 2.68 18.62
CA MET A 316 -14.29 4.14 18.44
C MET A 316 -12.86 4.70 18.54
N THR A 317 -11.94 3.99 19.18
CA THR A 317 -10.53 4.36 19.25
C THR A 317 -9.71 3.90 18.06
N GLN A 318 -10.23 2.99 17.22
CA GLN A 318 -9.54 2.47 16.04
C GLN A 318 -9.81 3.30 14.77
N HIS A 319 -10.94 4.02 14.72
CA HIS A 319 -11.28 4.87 13.59
C HIS A 319 -10.59 6.24 13.69
N VAL A 320 -9.57 6.46 12.85
CA VAL A 320 -8.82 7.72 12.78
C VAL A 320 -9.57 8.73 11.89
N LEU A 321 -9.88 9.89 12.45
CA LEU A 321 -10.75 10.90 11.84
C LEU A 321 -10.11 11.62 10.65
N ALA A 322 -10.89 11.77 9.58
CA ALA A 322 -10.61 12.63 8.45
C ALA A 322 -11.01 14.09 8.75
N ASN A 323 -10.45 15.05 8.02
CA ASN A 323 -10.85 16.46 8.16
C ASN A 323 -12.05 16.75 7.25
N GLY A 324 -13.10 17.35 7.80
CA GLY A 324 -14.39 17.56 7.13
C GLY A 324 -15.35 16.35 7.23
N GLU A 325 -15.00 15.34 8.03
CA GLU A 325 -15.81 14.15 8.25
C GLU A 325 -17.14 14.46 8.96
N LYS A 326 -18.22 13.77 8.56
CA LYS A 326 -19.49 13.73 9.31
C LYS A 326 -19.53 12.49 10.19
N LEU A 327 -19.49 12.67 11.51
CA LEU A 327 -19.57 11.60 12.50
C LEU A 327 -20.94 11.65 13.19
N LEU A 328 -21.76 10.62 13.00
CA LEU A 328 -23.07 10.47 13.64
C LEU A 328 -23.03 9.30 14.64
N LEU A 329 -23.39 9.56 15.89
CA LEU A 329 -23.69 8.53 16.89
C LEU A 329 -25.20 8.44 17.11
N THR A 330 -25.71 7.22 17.25
CA THR A 330 -27.14 6.99 17.52
C THR A 330 -27.39 6.02 18.68
N TYR A 331 -28.45 6.28 19.46
CA TYR A 331 -28.90 5.41 20.54
C TYR A 331 -30.40 5.13 20.42
N ASN A 332 -30.76 3.85 20.35
CA ASN A 332 -32.13 3.35 20.15
C ASN A 332 -32.86 3.94 18.91
N VAL A 333 -32.12 4.40 17.90
CA VAL A 333 -32.67 5.02 16.69
C VAL A 333 -31.73 4.78 15.51
N ASN A 334 -32.31 4.54 14.33
CA ASN A 334 -31.55 4.29 13.11
C ASN A 334 -31.66 5.48 12.14
N PRO A 335 -30.58 5.84 11.44
CA PRO A 335 -30.63 6.87 10.40
C PRO A 335 -31.34 6.38 9.12
N LEU A 336 -31.91 7.34 8.40
CA LEU A 336 -32.25 7.20 6.99
C LEU A 336 -31.10 7.69 6.10
N ARG A 337 -30.91 7.07 4.94
CA ARG A 337 -30.16 7.65 3.82
C ARG A 337 -31.05 7.75 2.60
N ILE A 338 -30.81 8.76 1.77
CA ILE A 338 -31.56 9.01 0.55
C ILE A 338 -30.61 8.99 -0.65
N SER A 339 -31.08 8.46 -1.77
CA SER A 339 -30.38 8.49 -3.06
C SER A 339 -31.36 8.72 -4.20
N ALA A 340 -30.85 9.19 -5.33
CA ALA A 340 -31.60 9.27 -6.58
C ALA A 340 -30.75 8.69 -7.72
N ASP A 341 -31.37 7.97 -8.65
CA ASP A 341 -30.70 7.47 -9.86
C ASP A 341 -30.17 8.60 -10.74
N ASN A 342 -30.87 9.74 -10.75
CA ASN A 342 -30.52 10.94 -11.49
C ASN A 342 -30.89 12.22 -10.72
N ILE A 343 -29.89 12.99 -10.29
CA ILE A 343 -30.05 14.31 -9.67
C ILE A 343 -30.11 15.47 -10.68
N ALA A 344 -29.93 15.20 -11.98
CA ALA A 344 -30.03 16.17 -13.06
C ALA A 344 -30.87 15.62 -14.26
N PRO A 345 -32.14 15.26 -14.04
CA PRO A 345 -33.05 14.81 -15.10
C PRO A 345 -33.34 15.94 -16.10
N TYR A 346 -33.77 15.60 -17.31
CA TYR A 346 -34.42 16.60 -18.17
C TYR A 346 -35.80 16.98 -17.61
N VAL A 347 -36.29 18.18 -17.92
CA VAL A 347 -37.66 18.58 -17.56
C VAL A 347 -38.67 17.58 -18.13
N ASN A 348 -39.62 17.13 -17.30
CA ASN A 348 -40.58 16.03 -17.53
C ASN A 348 -39.99 14.61 -17.61
N ALA A 349 -38.70 14.41 -17.36
CA ALA A 349 -38.17 13.06 -17.11
C ALA A 349 -38.37 12.65 -15.63
N THR A 350 -38.49 11.34 -15.42
CA THR A 350 -38.58 10.74 -14.08
C THR A 350 -37.19 10.42 -13.53
N SER A 351 -36.97 10.71 -12.25
CA SER A 351 -35.90 10.14 -11.43
C SER A 351 -36.52 9.18 -10.39
N THR A 352 -35.87 8.05 -10.16
CA THR A 352 -36.19 7.14 -9.06
C THR A 352 -35.44 7.61 -7.80
N ILE A 353 -36.18 7.97 -6.75
CA ILE A 353 -35.63 8.33 -5.44
C ILE A 353 -35.82 7.14 -4.50
N THR A 354 -34.73 6.64 -3.94
CA THR A 354 -34.72 5.54 -2.98
C THR A 354 -34.39 6.08 -1.60
N LEU A 355 -35.29 5.86 -0.63
CA LEU A 355 -35.08 6.14 0.78
C LEU A 355 -34.86 4.81 1.50
N GLU A 356 -33.75 4.69 2.22
CA GLU A 356 -33.36 3.48 2.95
C GLU A 356 -33.23 3.78 4.44
N GLN A 357 -33.61 2.82 5.27
CA GLN A 357 -33.33 2.81 6.71
C GLN A 357 -32.15 1.88 7.00
N PHE A 358 -31.30 2.27 7.96
CA PHE A 358 -30.30 1.36 8.49
C PHE A 358 -30.93 0.23 9.31
N GLY A 359 -30.28 -0.92 9.33
CA GLY A 359 -30.55 -2.02 10.26
C GLY A 359 -29.38 -3.01 10.28
N LEU A 360 -29.49 -4.03 11.12
CA LEU A 360 -28.61 -5.20 11.07
C LEU A 360 -29.37 -6.39 10.48
N ASP A 361 -28.67 -7.25 9.74
CA ASP A 361 -29.23 -8.51 9.25
C ASP A 361 -29.28 -9.60 10.35
N ALA A 362 -29.78 -10.79 10.01
CA ALA A 362 -29.89 -11.92 10.93
C ALA A 362 -28.53 -12.46 11.44
N SER A 363 -27.42 -12.03 10.84
CA SER A 363 -26.03 -12.35 11.19
C SER A 363 -25.30 -11.16 11.82
N TRP A 364 -26.01 -10.09 12.17
CA TRP A 364 -25.50 -8.82 12.72
C TRP A 364 -24.64 -7.99 11.75
N ASN A 365 -24.68 -8.25 10.44
CA ASN A 365 -24.03 -7.39 9.44
C ASN A 365 -24.81 -6.08 9.27
N PRO A 366 -24.14 -4.93 9.10
CA PRO A 366 -24.80 -3.67 8.75
C PRO A 366 -25.43 -3.75 7.37
N ALA A 367 -26.69 -3.35 7.27
CA ALA A 367 -27.47 -3.39 6.05
C ALA A 367 -28.37 -2.16 5.91
N TRP A 368 -28.65 -1.81 4.67
CA TRP A 368 -29.60 -0.75 4.31
C TRP A 368 -30.79 -1.39 3.60
N TYR A 369 -32.00 -1.03 4.06
CA TYR A 369 -33.26 -1.61 3.59
C TYR A 369 -34.18 -0.50 3.09
N PRO A 370 -34.94 -0.69 2.00
CA PRO A 370 -35.94 0.27 1.56
C PRO A 370 -36.87 0.66 2.72
N ALA A 371 -37.04 1.95 2.96
CA ALA A 371 -37.78 2.50 4.07
C ALA A 371 -39.30 2.37 3.84
N ALA A 372 -39.82 1.15 3.82
CA ALA A 372 -41.25 0.89 3.64
C ALA A 372 -42.10 1.67 4.67
N SER A 373 -43.20 2.29 4.23
CA SER A 373 -44.00 3.23 5.02
C SER A 373 -43.17 4.41 5.58
N SER A 374 -42.69 5.24 4.65
CA SER A 374 -41.97 6.49 4.91
C SER A 374 -42.56 7.64 4.07
N SER A 375 -42.04 8.84 4.25
CA SER A 375 -42.39 10.02 3.46
C SER A 375 -41.16 10.65 2.81
N LEU A 376 -41.33 11.24 1.61
CA LEU A 376 -40.43 12.28 1.11
C LEU A 376 -41.04 13.66 1.37
N ILE A 377 -40.19 14.62 1.73
CA ILE A 377 -40.49 16.05 1.76
C ILE A 377 -39.90 16.68 0.52
N ILE A 378 -40.74 17.01 -0.47
CA ILE A 378 -40.34 17.60 -1.75
C ILE A 378 -40.79 19.07 -1.76
N ALA A 379 -39.83 20.01 -1.77
CA ALA A 379 -40.12 21.45 -1.68
C ALA A 379 -41.07 21.84 -0.51
N GLY A 380 -41.05 21.07 0.58
CA GLY A 380 -41.92 21.28 1.75
C GLY A 380 -43.29 20.59 1.69
N GLN A 381 -43.62 19.86 0.62
CA GLN A 381 -44.81 18.99 0.56
C GLN A 381 -44.44 17.55 0.91
N GLU A 382 -45.28 16.90 1.71
CA GLU A 382 -45.06 15.52 2.16
C GLU A 382 -45.78 14.50 1.26
N ILE A 383 -45.06 13.45 0.86
CA ILE A 383 -45.54 12.37 0.00
C ILE A 383 -45.21 11.03 0.66
N GLU A 384 -46.22 10.30 1.13
CA GLU A 384 -46.09 8.97 1.74
C GLU A 384 -45.91 7.86 0.68
N ASN A 385 -45.18 6.80 1.02
CA ASN A 385 -45.07 5.60 0.18
C ASN A 385 -44.83 4.31 0.99
N ILE A 386 -45.49 3.24 0.57
CA ILE A 386 -45.40 1.91 1.20
C ILE A 386 -44.08 1.17 0.91
N SER A 387 -43.33 1.52 -0.15
CA SER A 387 -42.13 0.78 -0.58
C SER A 387 -40.80 1.40 -0.14
N GLY A 388 -40.75 2.72 0.12
CA GLY A 388 -39.50 3.49 0.24
C GLY A 388 -38.85 3.85 -1.11
N VAL A 389 -39.48 3.52 -2.24
CA VAL A 389 -39.00 3.82 -3.61
C VAL A 389 -40.03 4.68 -4.33
N TYR A 390 -39.63 5.89 -4.72
CA TYR A 390 -40.49 6.96 -5.21
C TYR A 390 -40.13 7.34 -6.65
N GLU A 391 -41.14 7.66 -7.46
CA GLU A 391 -40.95 8.31 -8.76
C GLU A 391 -41.10 9.82 -8.61
N TYR A 392 -40.10 10.59 -9.03
CA TYR A 392 -40.12 12.05 -9.05
C TYR A 392 -40.01 12.57 -10.48
N ILE A 393 -40.99 13.33 -10.94
CA ILE A 393 -40.97 13.97 -12.28
C ILE A 393 -40.56 15.43 -12.10
N ALA A 394 -39.43 15.83 -12.68
CA ALA A 394 -38.92 17.18 -12.52
C ALA A 394 -39.61 18.16 -13.49
N THR A 395 -40.53 18.99 -12.99
CA THR A 395 -41.38 19.87 -13.82
C THR A 395 -40.74 21.22 -14.19
N ALA A 396 -39.60 21.57 -13.61
CA ALA A 396 -38.89 22.83 -13.84
C ALA A 396 -37.39 22.69 -13.55
N THR A 397 -36.58 23.62 -14.06
CA THR A 397 -35.11 23.66 -13.89
C THR A 397 -34.65 24.28 -12.57
N ALA A 398 -35.58 24.81 -11.75
CA ALA A 398 -35.26 25.31 -10.42
C ALA A 398 -34.77 24.15 -9.51
N PRO A 399 -33.71 24.34 -8.70
CA PRO A 399 -33.26 23.31 -7.76
C PRO A 399 -34.34 22.96 -6.73
N VAL A 400 -34.67 21.68 -6.61
CA VAL A 400 -35.64 21.15 -5.65
C VAL A 400 -34.90 20.36 -4.57
N LEU A 401 -35.04 20.83 -3.33
CA LEU A 401 -34.56 20.18 -2.13
C LEU A 401 -35.53 19.05 -1.73
N ILE A 402 -34.98 17.85 -1.50
CA ILE A 402 -35.70 16.64 -1.12
C ILE A 402 -34.97 15.95 0.03
N TYR A 403 -35.71 15.57 1.07
CA TYR A 403 -35.22 14.68 2.14
C TYR A 403 -36.34 13.73 2.58
N GLY A 404 -35.97 12.63 3.24
CA GLY A 404 -36.90 11.60 3.68
C GLY A 404 -37.12 11.58 5.18
N LYS A 405 -38.35 11.20 5.58
CA LYS A 405 -38.79 11.04 6.97
C LYS A 405 -39.35 9.66 7.21
N LYS A 406 -39.20 9.17 8.44
CA LYS A 406 -39.91 8.00 8.94
C LYS A 406 -40.05 8.05 10.46
N SER A 407 -41.25 7.76 10.97
CA SER A 407 -41.49 7.69 12.41
C SER A 407 -40.58 6.65 13.07
N GLY A 408 -39.80 7.07 14.07
CA GLY A 408 -38.82 6.21 14.75
C GLY A 408 -37.45 6.11 14.06
N CYS A 409 -37.17 6.97 13.07
CA CYS A 409 -35.85 7.09 12.44
C CYS A 409 -35.34 8.53 12.52
N ILE A 410 -34.04 8.74 12.30
CA ILE A 410 -33.49 10.08 12.04
C ILE A 410 -33.74 10.41 10.57
N ASP A 411 -34.35 11.56 10.28
CA ASP A 411 -34.54 12.11 8.93
C ASP A 411 -33.24 12.07 8.10
N SER A 412 -33.35 11.83 6.79
CA SER A 412 -32.18 11.73 5.91
C SER A 412 -31.48 13.07 5.71
N GLU A 413 -30.25 13.03 5.18
CA GLU A 413 -29.67 14.24 4.56
C GLU A 413 -30.53 14.73 3.39
N GLU A 414 -30.33 16.00 3.02
CA GLU A 414 -31.00 16.64 1.89
C GLU A 414 -30.23 16.35 0.58
N ILE A 415 -30.96 15.93 -0.46
CA ILE A 415 -30.47 15.93 -1.84
C ILE A 415 -31.14 17.05 -2.63
N ILE A 416 -30.42 17.57 -3.64
CA ILE A 416 -30.91 18.63 -4.52
C ILE A 416 -31.00 18.06 -5.93
N ILE A 417 -32.21 18.02 -6.49
CA ILE A 417 -32.44 17.66 -7.90
C ILE A 417 -32.59 18.96 -8.70
N THR A 418 -31.83 19.12 -9.78
CA THR A 418 -31.85 20.34 -10.63
C THR A 418 -32.01 19.93 -12.09
N ALA A 419 -33.19 20.19 -12.67
CA ALA A 419 -33.49 19.69 -14.00
C ALA A 419 -32.77 20.48 -15.13
N GLN A 420 -32.56 19.81 -16.25
CA GLN A 420 -32.01 20.37 -17.49
C GLN A 420 -33.12 20.65 -18.51
N GLU A 421 -33.02 21.75 -19.27
CA GLU A 421 -33.97 22.01 -20.35
C GLU A 421 -33.84 20.97 -21.48
N ILE A 422 -34.98 20.58 -22.06
CA ILE A 422 -34.97 19.80 -23.31
C ILE A 422 -34.55 20.75 -24.43
N ALA A 423 -33.39 20.51 -25.03
CA ALA A 423 -32.94 21.26 -26.19
C ALA A 423 -33.96 21.15 -27.34
N GLY A 424 -34.42 22.29 -27.85
CA GLY A 424 -35.39 22.35 -28.95
C GLY A 424 -34.85 21.71 -30.22
N ASN A 425 -35.61 20.79 -30.81
CA ASN A 425 -35.23 20.11 -32.03
C ASN A 425 -35.73 20.90 -33.25
N ASP A 426 -34.90 21.82 -33.75
CA ASP A 426 -35.24 22.68 -34.89
C ASP A 426 -35.42 21.87 -36.19
N ASN A 427 -36.67 21.79 -36.64
CA ASN A 427 -37.05 21.10 -37.87
C ASN A 427 -36.86 22.01 -39.09
N GLU A 428 -35.66 22.04 -39.68
CA GLU A 428 -35.49 22.53 -41.06
C GLU A 428 -35.30 21.39 -42.06
N ASN A 429 -36.05 21.46 -43.15
CA ASN A 429 -35.97 20.52 -44.26
C ASN A 429 -34.68 20.73 -45.06
N ASN A 430 -33.88 19.69 -45.25
CA ASN A 430 -33.29 19.49 -46.57
C ASN A 430 -33.10 18.01 -46.92
N SER A 431 -33.37 17.67 -48.17
CA SER A 431 -33.32 16.29 -48.68
C SER A 431 -32.27 16.18 -49.79
N SER A 432 -31.18 15.44 -49.53
CA SER A 432 -30.68 14.44 -50.48
C SER A 432 -29.42 13.68 -49.99
N ASN A 433 -29.38 12.40 -50.35
CA ASN A 433 -28.19 11.55 -50.59
C ASN A 433 -27.21 11.18 -49.45
N ASN A 434 -27.41 9.96 -48.96
CA ASN A 434 -26.39 8.91 -48.74
C ASN A 434 -24.99 9.31 -48.21
N ASN A 435 -24.75 9.10 -46.91
CA ASN A 435 -24.02 7.90 -46.46
C ASN A 435 -24.04 7.71 -44.93
N GLN A 436 -23.44 6.62 -44.46
CA GLN A 436 -23.61 6.07 -43.11
C GLN A 436 -22.89 6.82 -41.97
N SER A 437 -23.50 6.71 -40.79
CA SER A 437 -22.88 6.65 -39.45
C SER A 437 -22.27 7.95 -38.87
N SER A 438 -23.02 8.52 -37.93
CA SER A 438 -22.70 9.67 -37.08
C SER A 438 -21.31 9.68 -36.42
N GLY A 439 -20.57 10.76 -36.67
CA GLY A 439 -19.52 11.29 -35.79
C GLY A 439 -19.93 12.67 -35.26
N GLY A 440 -20.87 12.70 -34.30
CA GLY A 440 -21.50 13.95 -33.83
C GLY A 440 -20.61 14.75 -32.89
N SER A 441 -19.99 15.83 -33.41
CA SER A 441 -19.28 16.82 -32.59
C SER A 441 -20.27 17.67 -31.78
N VAL A 442 -20.07 17.79 -30.46
CA VAL A 442 -20.83 18.70 -29.59
C VAL A 442 -19.99 19.94 -29.31
N ILE A 443 -20.49 21.10 -29.69
CA ILE A 443 -19.83 22.39 -29.46
C ILE A 443 -20.12 22.84 -28.02
N LEU A 444 -19.06 23.13 -27.26
CA LEU A 444 -19.16 23.67 -25.90
C LEU A 444 -19.64 25.14 -25.93
N PRO A 445 -20.62 25.53 -25.09
CA PRO A 445 -20.92 26.93 -24.83
C PRO A 445 -19.72 27.64 -24.20
N THR A 446 -19.39 28.84 -24.67
CA THR A 446 -18.32 29.66 -24.08
C THR A 446 -18.86 30.51 -22.93
N ALA A 447 -18.58 30.09 -21.69
CA ALA A 447 -18.86 30.86 -20.48
C ALA A 447 -17.57 31.54 -19.97
N THR A 448 -17.54 32.86 -19.96
CA THR A 448 -16.42 33.65 -19.42
C THR A 448 -16.68 34.02 -17.96
N GLY A 449 -15.88 33.46 -17.04
CA GLY A 449 -15.93 33.78 -15.61
C GLY A 449 -14.92 32.94 -14.83
N GLY A 450 -13.89 33.57 -14.26
CA GLY A 450 -12.81 32.87 -13.56
C GLY A 450 -12.99 32.85 -12.05
N GLY A 451 -12.70 31.70 -11.42
CA GLY A 451 -12.63 31.56 -9.97
C GLY A 451 -12.34 30.12 -9.54
N ALA A 452 -11.22 29.91 -8.85
CA ALA A 452 -10.77 28.65 -8.24
C ALA A 452 -10.79 27.39 -9.15
N THR A 453 -9.59 26.95 -9.57
CA THR A 453 -9.36 25.56 -10.01
C THR A 453 -9.51 24.60 -8.84
N ILE A 454 -10.74 24.20 -8.54
CA ILE A 454 -10.97 22.92 -7.86
C ILE A 454 -10.42 21.85 -8.80
N VAL A 455 -9.37 21.14 -8.39
CA VAL A 455 -8.93 19.94 -9.10
C VAL A 455 -10.03 18.91 -8.92
N SER A 456 -10.91 18.82 -9.92
CA SER A 456 -11.94 17.78 -9.99
C SER A 456 -11.22 16.45 -9.84
N LEU A 457 -11.46 15.77 -8.70
CA LEU A 457 -11.03 14.39 -8.52
C LEU A 457 -11.55 13.60 -9.73
N LEU A 458 -10.66 12.93 -10.47
CA LEU A 458 -11.05 12.13 -11.61
C LEU A 458 -11.90 10.97 -11.10
N LYS A 459 -13.23 11.16 -11.09
CA LYS A 459 -14.18 10.08 -10.84
C LYS A 459 -13.94 9.02 -11.90
N VAL A 460 -13.38 7.89 -11.49
CA VAL A 460 -13.19 6.73 -12.35
C VAL A 460 -14.58 6.29 -12.82
N ASP A 461 -14.82 6.41 -14.11
CA ASP A 461 -16.04 5.94 -14.74
C ASP A 461 -16.03 4.40 -14.70
N LEU A 462 -16.70 3.85 -13.68
CA LEU A 462 -16.73 2.42 -13.41
C LEU A 462 -17.31 1.63 -14.59
N GLY A 463 -18.30 2.20 -15.30
CA GLY A 463 -18.84 1.61 -16.53
C GLY A 463 -17.76 1.47 -17.60
N LYS A 464 -17.06 2.57 -17.93
CA LYS A 464 -15.96 2.54 -18.90
C LYS A 464 -14.79 1.67 -18.47
N ALA A 465 -14.53 1.54 -17.17
CA ALA A 465 -13.50 0.64 -16.63
C ALA A 465 -13.89 -0.84 -16.81
N ILE A 466 -15.16 -1.19 -16.57
CA ILE A 466 -15.71 -2.52 -16.83
C ILE A 466 -15.74 -2.84 -18.32
N ASP A 467 -16.21 -1.91 -19.16
CA ASP A 467 -16.23 -2.07 -20.62
C ASP A 467 -14.81 -2.26 -21.19
N PHE A 468 -13.84 -1.48 -20.69
CA PHE A 468 -12.44 -1.68 -21.02
C PHE A 468 -11.97 -3.08 -20.62
N LEU A 469 -12.25 -3.53 -19.40
CA LEU A 469 -11.85 -4.86 -18.94
C LEU A 469 -12.49 -5.96 -19.80
N ILE A 470 -13.80 -5.90 -20.06
CA ILE A 470 -14.51 -6.84 -20.94
C ILE A 470 -13.90 -6.83 -22.36
N SER A 471 -13.49 -5.66 -22.88
CA SER A 471 -12.81 -5.55 -24.18
C SER A 471 -11.42 -6.20 -24.25
N LYS A 472 -10.83 -6.56 -23.10
CA LYS A 472 -9.54 -7.28 -23.00
C LYS A 472 -9.68 -8.76 -22.69
N GLN A 473 -10.89 -9.26 -22.41
CA GLN A 473 -11.10 -10.68 -22.16
C GLN A 473 -10.98 -11.49 -23.45
N ALA A 474 -10.09 -12.47 -23.46
CA ALA A 474 -9.92 -13.41 -24.57
C ALA A 474 -11.12 -14.37 -24.69
N ALA A 475 -11.22 -15.06 -25.84
CA ALA A 475 -12.33 -15.97 -26.13
C ALA A 475 -12.43 -17.17 -25.17
N ASP A 476 -11.33 -17.58 -24.55
CA ASP A 476 -11.26 -18.62 -23.51
C ASP A 476 -11.64 -18.12 -22.10
N GLY A 477 -11.76 -16.80 -21.91
CA GLY A 477 -12.03 -16.14 -20.64
C GLY A 477 -10.81 -15.53 -19.95
N SER A 478 -9.61 -15.71 -20.51
CA SER A 478 -8.34 -15.23 -19.94
C SER A 478 -8.02 -13.77 -20.26
N PHE A 479 -6.96 -13.24 -19.62
CA PHE A 479 -6.42 -11.91 -19.81
C PHE A 479 -4.91 -11.93 -20.12
N GLY A 480 -4.46 -12.94 -20.89
CA GLY A 480 -3.10 -13.05 -21.42
C GLY A 480 -2.01 -13.48 -20.43
N SER A 481 -2.20 -13.31 -19.12
CA SER A 481 -1.36 -13.87 -18.06
C SER A 481 -2.20 -14.32 -16.87
N ALA A 482 -1.68 -15.24 -16.04
CA ALA A 482 -2.39 -15.72 -14.85
C ALA A 482 -2.68 -14.56 -13.89
N ILE A 483 -1.66 -13.79 -13.49
CA ILE A 483 -1.81 -12.67 -12.54
C ILE A 483 -2.86 -11.63 -12.98
N ILE A 484 -2.90 -11.23 -14.26
CA ILE A 484 -3.93 -10.30 -14.75
C ILE A 484 -5.31 -10.97 -14.77
N THR A 485 -5.39 -12.26 -15.15
CA THR A 485 -6.65 -13.02 -15.17
C THR A 485 -7.23 -13.18 -13.76
N ASP A 486 -6.39 -13.35 -12.74
CA ASP A 486 -6.80 -13.50 -11.35
C ASP A 486 -7.43 -12.20 -10.81
N TRP A 487 -6.76 -11.06 -11.04
CA TRP A 487 -7.30 -9.75 -10.66
C TRP A 487 -8.54 -9.37 -11.46
N ALA A 488 -8.59 -9.70 -12.76
CA ALA A 488 -9.77 -9.48 -13.59
C ALA A 488 -10.95 -10.37 -13.15
N ALA A 489 -10.70 -11.61 -12.72
CA ALA A 489 -11.72 -12.49 -12.15
C ALA A 489 -12.35 -11.91 -10.89
N ILE A 490 -11.52 -11.38 -9.97
CA ILE A 490 -11.97 -10.69 -8.75
C ILE A 490 -12.79 -9.43 -9.11
N ALA A 491 -12.26 -8.57 -9.97
CA ALA A 491 -12.93 -7.31 -10.35
C ALA A 491 -14.26 -7.51 -11.09
N LEU A 492 -14.36 -8.53 -11.96
CA LEU A 492 -15.62 -8.86 -12.64
C LEU A 492 -16.63 -9.50 -11.68
N SER A 493 -16.18 -10.32 -10.72
CA SER A 493 -17.06 -11.01 -9.79
C SER A 493 -17.67 -10.08 -8.74
N SER A 494 -16.92 -9.06 -8.29
CA SER A 494 -17.42 -8.01 -7.38
C SER A 494 -18.51 -7.11 -7.99
N ILE A 495 -18.60 -7.05 -9.33
CA ILE A 495 -19.68 -6.33 -10.03
C ILE A 495 -20.87 -7.25 -10.28
N ASN A 496 -20.62 -8.42 -10.89
CA ASN A 496 -21.65 -9.44 -11.10
C ASN A 496 -20.98 -10.80 -11.34
N SER A 497 -20.85 -11.61 -10.29
CA SER A 497 -20.31 -12.98 -10.35
C SER A 497 -21.06 -13.91 -11.31
N ASN A 498 -22.33 -13.65 -11.62
CA ASN A 498 -23.14 -14.38 -12.59
C ASN A 498 -23.11 -13.76 -14.01
N GLY A 499 -22.45 -12.61 -14.19
CA GLY A 499 -22.30 -11.94 -15.48
C GLY A 499 -21.44 -12.73 -16.46
N LEU A 500 -21.70 -12.60 -17.76
CA LEU A 500 -21.06 -13.39 -18.82
C LEU A 500 -19.52 -13.36 -18.75
N ALA A 501 -18.92 -12.21 -18.46
CA ALA A 501 -17.47 -12.06 -18.37
C ALA A 501 -16.89 -12.76 -17.13
N ALA A 502 -17.56 -12.67 -15.97
CA ALA A 502 -17.20 -13.39 -14.76
C ALA A 502 -17.34 -14.92 -14.95
N GLN A 503 -18.40 -15.38 -15.61
CA GLN A 503 -18.62 -16.80 -15.91
C GLN A 503 -17.62 -17.37 -16.94
N LYS A 504 -17.13 -16.55 -17.88
CA LYS A 504 -15.99 -16.90 -18.75
C LYS A 504 -14.69 -17.05 -17.94
N ALA A 505 -14.38 -16.09 -17.07
CA ALA A 505 -13.21 -16.18 -16.19
C ALA A 505 -13.30 -17.41 -15.27
N LYS A 506 -14.48 -17.70 -14.71
CA LYS A 506 -14.80 -18.92 -13.95
C LYS A 506 -14.51 -20.19 -14.74
N SER A 507 -14.95 -20.24 -15.99
CA SER A 507 -14.71 -21.37 -16.90
C SER A 507 -13.21 -21.55 -17.20
N TYR A 508 -12.47 -20.46 -17.42
CA TYR A 508 -11.02 -20.48 -17.61
C TYR A 508 -10.29 -21.00 -16.36
N LEU A 509 -10.60 -20.48 -15.16
CA LEU A 509 -9.94 -20.91 -13.92
C LEU A 509 -10.21 -22.38 -13.57
N LEU A 510 -11.39 -22.91 -13.92
CA LEU A 510 -11.70 -24.34 -13.77
C LEU A 510 -10.91 -25.27 -14.71
N THR A 511 -10.21 -24.73 -15.73
CA THR A 511 -9.21 -25.52 -16.47
C THR A 511 -7.97 -25.84 -15.64
N ASP A 512 -7.77 -25.16 -14.50
CA ASP A 512 -6.62 -25.21 -13.58
C ASP A 512 -5.31 -24.68 -14.23
N PRO A 513 -5.28 -23.43 -14.73
CA PRO A 513 -4.09 -22.82 -15.32
C PRO A 513 -3.06 -22.48 -14.23
N ASN A 514 -1.79 -22.77 -14.51
CA ASN A 514 -0.68 -22.52 -13.59
C ASN A 514 -0.65 -21.05 -13.13
N PRO A 515 -0.81 -20.75 -11.82
CA PRO A 515 -0.85 -19.37 -11.33
C PRO A 515 0.54 -18.74 -11.17
N LEU A 516 1.62 -19.52 -11.27
CA LEU A 516 3.00 -19.06 -11.06
C LEU A 516 3.43 -18.07 -12.15
N ALA A 517 3.36 -16.79 -11.83
CA ALA A 517 3.57 -15.65 -12.72
C ALA A 517 3.91 -14.33 -11.99
N GLY A 518 3.94 -14.33 -10.65
CA GLY A 518 4.26 -13.19 -9.80
C GLY A 518 5.64 -13.30 -9.15
N MET A 519 5.79 -12.65 -7.99
CA MET A 519 7.08 -12.54 -7.29
C MET A 519 7.51 -13.84 -6.58
N ASN A 520 6.55 -14.59 -6.03
CA ASN A 520 6.77 -15.88 -5.38
C ASN A 520 5.51 -16.75 -5.43
N SER A 521 5.63 -18.03 -5.02
CA SER A 521 4.56 -19.02 -5.05
C SER A 521 3.46 -18.82 -4.01
N VAL A 522 3.74 -18.27 -2.82
CA VAL A 522 2.73 -18.04 -1.76
C VAL A 522 1.76 -16.95 -2.20
N SER A 523 2.29 -15.80 -2.63
CA SER A 523 1.50 -14.70 -3.19
C SER A 523 0.69 -15.13 -4.42
N ASP A 524 1.25 -15.98 -5.30
CA ASP A 524 0.54 -16.51 -6.47
C ASP A 524 -0.59 -17.50 -6.12
N TYR A 525 -0.36 -18.43 -5.18
CA TYR A 525 -1.41 -19.37 -4.74
C TYR A 525 -2.50 -18.67 -3.92
N SER A 526 -2.15 -17.67 -3.10
CA SER A 526 -3.10 -16.88 -2.30
C SER A 526 -4.01 -16.03 -3.21
N ARG A 527 -3.44 -15.34 -4.21
CA ARG A 527 -4.22 -14.61 -5.22
C ARG A 527 -5.13 -15.54 -6.04
N ARG A 528 -4.64 -16.73 -6.42
CA ARG A 528 -5.44 -17.77 -7.08
C ARG A 528 -6.61 -18.23 -6.20
N ALA A 529 -6.40 -18.40 -4.89
CA ALA A 529 -7.46 -18.74 -3.95
C ALA A 529 -8.52 -17.64 -3.85
N MET A 530 -8.13 -16.37 -3.72
CA MET A 530 -9.06 -15.22 -3.73
C MET A 530 -9.90 -15.16 -5.02
N ALA A 531 -9.27 -15.35 -6.18
CA ALA A 531 -9.95 -15.35 -7.48
C ALA A 531 -10.96 -16.51 -7.63
N LEU A 532 -10.70 -17.67 -7.03
CA LEU A 532 -11.66 -18.77 -6.95
C LEU A 532 -12.82 -18.44 -6.01
N MET A 533 -12.54 -17.96 -4.79
CA MET A 533 -13.55 -17.63 -3.79
C MET A 533 -14.53 -16.54 -4.27
N SER A 534 -14.02 -15.48 -4.90
CA SER A 534 -14.84 -14.38 -5.43
C SER A 534 -15.82 -14.85 -6.53
N LEU A 535 -15.45 -15.88 -7.29
CA LEU A 535 -16.30 -16.54 -8.29
C LEU A 535 -17.14 -17.69 -7.70
N SER A 536 -17.22 -17.81 -6.38
CA SER A 536 -17.90 -18.90 -5.66
C SER A 536 -17.40 -20.29 -6.08
N ILE A 537 -16.08 -20.47 -6.11
CA ILE A 537 -15.40 -21.76 -6.22
C ILE A 537 -14.59 -21.99 -4.93
N SER A 538 -14.75 -23.15 -4.31
CA SER A 538 -13.93 -23.55 -3.16
C SER A 538 -12.44 -23.69 -3.56
N PRO A 539 -11.50 -22.99 -2.91
CA PRO A 539 -10.07 -23.14 -3.18
C PRO A 539 -9.48 -24.46 -2.63
N TYR A 540 -10.25 -25.20 -1.82
CA TYR A 540 -9.88 -26.52 -1.29
C TYR A 540 -10.15 -27.66 -2.28
N ASN A 541 -11.28 -27.61 -2.99
CA ASN A 541 -11.81 -28.74 -3.77
C ASN A 541 -12.76 -28.37 -4.92
N GLY A 542 -12.97 -27.08 -5.20
CA GLY A 542 -13.78 -26.61 -6.33
C GLY A 542 -12.99 -26.46 -7.64
N ALA A 543 -11.66 -26.40 -7.57
CA ALA A 543 -10.73 -26.53 -8.68
C ALA A 543 -9.98 -27.88 -8.61
N LYS A 544 -9.18 -28.21 -9.63
CA LYS A 544 -8.41 -29.49 -9.63
C LYS A 544 -7.28 -29.48 -8.60
N THR A 545 -6.63 -28.33 -8.41
CA THR A 545 -5.62 -28.12 -7.38
C THR A 545 -6.26 -27.58 -6.10
N ASN A 546 -5.93 -28.20 -4.96
CA ASN A 546 -6.21 -27.65 -3.64
C ASN A 546 -5.18 -26.55 -3.33
N TYR A 547 -5.56 -25.29 -3.57
CA TYR A 547 -4.66 -24.15 -3.41
C TYR A 547 -4.40 -23.81 -1.94
N ILE A 548 -5.35 -24.06 -1.04
CA ILE A 548 -5.10 -23.87 0.40
C ILE A 548 -4.03 -24.85 0.91
N LYS A 549 -4.04 -26.11 0.47
CA LYS A 549 -2.94 -27.03 0.76
C LYS A 549 -1.61 -26.56 0.13
N LYS A 550 -1.63 -26.01 -1.09
CA LYS A 550 -0.42 -25.44 -1.70
C LYS A 550 0.16 -24.25 -0.94
N ILE A 551 -0.66 -23.51 -0.20
CA ILE A 551 -0.23 -22.44 0.70
C ILE A 551 0.31 -23.03 2.01
N ILE A 552 -0.43 -23.95 2.64
CA ILE A 552 -0.02 -24.63 3.90
C ILE A 552 1.29 -25.41 3.75
N ASP A 553 1.53 -26.03 2.58
CA ASP A 553 2.78 -26.75 2.29
C ASP A 553 3.99 -25.83 2.08
N LEU A 554 3.83 -24.50 2.17
CA LEU A 554 4.88 -23.48 2.10
C LEU A 554 5.12 -22.76 3.44
N PHE A 555 4.53 -23.26 4.54
CA PHE A 555 4.85 -22.84 5.89
C PHE A 555 6.14 -23.52 6.37
N ASP A 556 7.17 -22.74 6.73
CA ASP A 556 8.45 -23.29 7.21
C ASP A 556 8.45 -23.66 8.71
N GLY A 557 7.39 -23.31 9.43
CA GLY A 557 7.27 -23.42 10.89
C GLY A 557 7.31 -22.09 11.63
N GLN A 558 7.65 -20.99 10.94
CA GLN A 558 7.70 -19.62 11.45
C GLN A 558 6.89 -18.64 10.58
N GLN A 559 6.99 -18.74 9.25
CA GLN A 559 6.33 -17.86 8.27
C GLN A 559 5.94 -18.62 6.99
N PHE A 560 5.25 -17.93 6.06
CA PHE A 560 4.97 -18.44 4.73
C PHE A 560 5.81 -17.77 3.66
N GLY A 561 6.50 -18.56 2.82
CA GLY A 561 7.14 -18.04 1.61
C GLY A 561 8.58 -17.56 1.82
N ASP A 562 8.87 -16.31 1.47
CA ASP A 562 10.21 -15.74 1.57
C ASP A 562 10.37 -14.91 2.85
N ALA A 563 11.38 -15.23 3.66
CA ALA A 563 11.66 -14.57 4.94
C ALA A 563 12.00 -13.07 4.85
N SER A 564 12.14 -12.52 3.63
CA SER A 564 12.31 -11.08 3.38
C SER A 564 11.02 -10.35 2.98
N LEU A 565 9.89 -11.06 2.81
CA LEU A 565 8.66 -10.55 2.20
C LEU A 565 7.42 -10.64 3.11
N TYR A 566 7.29 -9.72 4.07
CA TYR A 566 6.13 -9.59 4.98
C TYR A 566 4.75 -9.57 4.28
N ASN A 567 4.69 -9.24 2.98
CA ASN A 567 3.45 -9.29 2.20
C ASN A 567 2.89 -10.71 2.01
N ASP A 568 3.69 -11.77 2.15
CA ASP A 568 3.23 -13.15 1.97
C ASP A 568 2.30 -13.57 3.13
N ASP A 569 2.69 -13.33 4.39
CA ASP A 569 1.85 -13.58 5.56
C ASP A 569 0.60 -12.68 5.59
N ILE A 570 0.72 -11.40 5.17
CA ILE A 570 -0.42 -10.46 5.10
C ILE A 570 -1.44 -10.92 4.04
N SER A 571 -0.99 -11.38 2.88
CA SER A 571 -1.85 -11.92 1.81
C SER A 571 -2.54 -13.22 2.22
N LEU A 572 -1.96 -13.93 3.19
CA LEU A 572 -2.47 -15.18 3.75
C LEU A 572 -3.67 -14.97 4.68
N GLY A 573 -3.62 -13.91 5.49
CA GLY A 573 -4.65 -13.62 6.50
C GLY A 573 -6.04 -13.56 5.87
N ALA A 574 -6.18 -12.82 4.76
CA ALA A 574 -7.43 -12.66 4.00
C ALA A 574 -7.86 -13.90 3.19
N VAL A 575 -7.16 -15.04 3.31
CA VAL A 575 -7.44 -16.31 2.61
C VAL A 575 -7.72 -17.46 3.58
N LEU A 576 -7.31 -17.36 4.84
CA LEU A 576 -7.54 -18.38 5.88
C LEU A 576 -8.58 -17.98 6.94
N THR A 577 -9.10 -16.75 6.90
CA THR A 577 -10.27 -16.29 7.66
C THR A 577 -11.53 -16.28 6.80
#